data_AF-A0A7S3XHA3-F1
#
_entry.id   AF-A0A7S3XHA3-F1
#
_cell.length_a   1.000
_cell.length_b   1.000
_cell.length_c   1.000
_cell.angle_alpha   90.00
_cell.angle_beta   90.00
_cell.angle_gamma   90.00
#
_symmetry.space_group_name_H-M   'P 1'
#
loop_
_entity.id
_entity.type
_entity.pdbx_description
1 polymer ?
#
loop_
_entity_poly.entity_id
_entity_poly.type
_entity_poly.pdbx_seq_one_letter_code
_entity_poly.pdbx_strand_id
1 'polypeptide(L)'
;LALLLWWEFDYAKSARSQCKSCKTKIQKDMPRLQWTTEESDHHGSGLGFFHLQCAAQAGRSWKTLKQVVLAEVRHLDNSKSEDRNILELAVQSDGGAAVTLPIAGTSVVHAKTEAVDDPTKVEVPAAVLAALASKEAELAGKKNDELKAMLKSNDQSMSGNKARLVQNGYG
;
A
#
# COMPACT_ATOMS: atom_id res chain seq x y z
N LEU A 1 -25.44 -17.75 -17.20
CA LEU A 1 -24.02 -17.49 -17.43
C LEU A 1 -23.42 -16.97 -16.14
N ALA A 2 -22.32 -17.54 -15.66
CA ALA A 2 -21.54 -16.92 -14.59
C ALA A 2 -20.71 -15.80 -15.22
N LEU A 3 -20.98 -14.55 -14.86
CA LEU A 3 -20.14 -13.43 -15.29
C LEU A 3 -18.75 -13.66 -14.70
N LEU A 4 -17.73 -13.75 -15.57
CA LEU A 4 -16.33 -13.74 -15.15
C LEU A 4 -16.01 -12.33 -14.67
N LEU A 5 -15.69 -12.24 -13.39
CA LEU A 5 -15.45 -10.99 -12.69
C LEU A 5 -14.13 -11.11 -11.93
N TRP A 6 -13.32 -10.06 -11.99
CA TRP A 6 -11.99 -10.07 -11.38
C TRP A 6 -11.58 -8.68 -10.87
N TRP A 7 -10.61 -8.69 -9.96
CA TRP A 7 -9.96 -7.48 -9.45
C TRP A 7 -8.75 -7.12 -10.32
N GLU A 8 -8.60 -5.84 -10.63
CA GLU A 8 -7.45 -5.27 -11.33
C GLU A 8 -6.82 -4.18 -10.47
N PHE A 9 -5.50 -4.23 -10.33
CA PHE A 9 -4.73 -3.19 -9.66
C PHE A 9 -4.36 -2.05 -10.63
N ASP A 10 -4.50 -0.81 -10.19
CA ASP A 10 -4.08 0.38 -10.93
C ASP A 10 -3.68 1.51 -9.97
N TYR A 11 -2.79 2.39 -10.41
CA TYR A 11 -2.60 3.68 -9.75
C TYR A 11 -3.55 4.70 -10.38
N ALA A 12 -4.24 5.49 -9.55
CA ALA A 12 -5.22 6.43 -10.05
C ALA A 12 -4.63 7.47 -11.00
N LYS A 13 -4.96 7.37 -12.29
CA LYS A 13 -4.50 8.32 -13.33
C LYS A 13 -4.97 9.76 -13.11
N SER A 14 -6.04 9.94 -12.34
CA SER A 14 -6.58 11.24 -11.93
C SER A 14 -7.38 11.14 -10.63
N ALA A 15 -7.62 12.27 -9.96
CA ALA A 15 -8.45 12.35 -8.74
C ALA A 15 -9.97 12.37 -9.01
N ARG A 16 -10.42 11.98 -10.20
CA ARG A 16 -11.85 12.04 -10.58
C ARG A 16 -12.65 10.85 -10.06
N SER A 17 -12.02 9.68 -9.89
CA SER A 17 -12.69 8.47 -9.41
C SER A 17 -13.10 8.58 -7.94
N GLN A 18 -14.23 7.97 -7.61
CA GLN A 18 -14.76 7.87 -6.25
C GLN A 18 -14.83 6.41 -5.85
N CYS A 19 -14.41 6.10 -4.62
CA CYS A 19 -14.51 4.76 -4.07
C CYS A 19 -15.98 4.35 -3.93
N LYS A 20 -16.35 3.18 -4.47
CA LYS A 20 -17.73 2.69 -4.42
C LYS A 20 -18.19 2.25 -3.03
N SER A 21 -17.26 1.93 -2.12
CA SER A 21 -17.56 1.56 -0.73
C SER A 21 -17.76 2.80 0.15
N CYS A 22 -16.69 3.56 0.43
CA CYS A 22 -16.75 4.72 1.34
C CYS A 22 -17.20 6.04 0.70
N LYS A 23 -17.44 6.07 -0.62
CA LYS A 23 -17.87 7.26 -1.38
C LYS A 23 -16.92 8.46 -1.33
N THR A 24 -15.66 8.30 -0.91
CA THR A 24 -14.65 9.37 -0.96
C THR A 24 -13.86 9.34 -2.26
N LYS A 25 -13.27 10.47 -2.65
CA LYS A 25 -12.42 10.57 -3.86
C LYS A 25 -11.11 9.81 -3.66
N ILE A 26 -10.68 9.11 -4.70
CA ILE A 26 -9.36 8.48 -4.76
C ILE A 26 -8.41 9.48 -5.42
N GLN A 27 -7.36 9.91 -4.71
CA GLN A 27 -6.40 10.90 -5.23
C GLN A 27 -5.55 10.35 -6.37
N LYS A 28 -5.00 11.25 -7.20
CA LYS A 28 -4.07 10.88 -8.28
C LYS A 28 -2.85 10.16 -7.70
N ASP A 29 -2.35 9.17 -8.44
CA ASP A 29 -1.18 8.35 -8.09
C ASP A 29 -1.35 7.47 -6.82
N MET A 30 -2.56 7.41 -6.24
CA MET A 30 -2.88 6.47 -5.15
C MET A 30 -3.27 5.10 -5.68
N PRO A 31 -2.91 4.00 -4.98
CA PRO A 31 -3.27 2.65 -5.36
C PRO A 31 -4.78 2.43 -5.18
N ARG A 32 -5.38 1.74 -6.15
CA ARG A 32 -6.80 1.37 -6.12
C ARG A 32 -7.02 0.04 -6.81
N LEU A 33 -8.11 -0.61 -6.44
CA LEU A 33 -8.60 -1.79 -7.12
C LEU A 33 -9.81 -1.41 -7.96
N GLN A 34 -9.78 -1.77 -9.24
CA GLN A 34 -10.96 -1.80 -10.09
C GLN A 34 -11.52 -3.22 -10.05
N TRP A 35 -12.82 -3.32 -10.19
CA TRP A 35 -13.42 -4.60 -10.50
C TRP A 35 -14.13 -4.54 -11.82
N THR A 36 -13.83 -5.56 -12.60
CA THR A 36 -14.00 -5.57 -14.05
C THR A 36 -14.79 -6.81 -14.41
N THR A 37 -15.56 -6.69 -15.49
CA THR A 37 -16.26 -7.81 -16.13
C THR A 37 -15.78 -7.95 -17.58
N GLU A 38 -15.91 -9.14 -18.14
CA GLU A 38 -15.67 -9.38 -19.56
C GLU A 38 -16.58 -8.56 -20.47
N GLU A 39 -17.79 -8.25 -20.01
CA GLU A 39 -18.76 -7.47 -20.78
C GLU A 39 -18.45 -5.97 -20.70
N SER A 40 -17.80 -5.46 -21.74
CA SER A 40 -17.73 -4.02 -21.96
C SER A 40 -19.11 -3.52 -22.41
N ASP A 41 -19.92 -3.05 -21.47
CA ASP A 41 -20.99 -2.13 -21.84
C ASP A 41 -20.37 -0.94 -22.58
N HIS A 42 -21.13 -0.24 -23.42
CA HIS A 42 -20.68 0.95 -24.17
C HIS A 42 -20.11 2.09 -23.29
N HIS A 43 -20.10 1.89 -21.96
CA HIS A 43 -19.55 2.78 -20.92
C HIS A 43 -18.26 2.28 -20.26
N GLY A 44 -17.66 1.17 -20.73
CA GLY A 44 -16.42 0.58 -20.23
C GLY A 44 -16.65 -0.67 -19.37
N SER A 45 -15.65 -1.55 -19.31
CA SER A 45 -15.69 -2.86 -18.63
C SER A 45 -15.59 -2.80 -17.09
N GLY A 46 -15.38 -1.61 -16.51
CA GLY A 46 -15.17 -1.43 -15.08
C GLY A 46 -16.47 -1.14 -14.31
N LEU A 47 -16.80 -1.99 -13.34
CA LEU A 47 -17.95 -1.83 -12.45
C LEU A 47 -17.69 -0.81 -11.32
N GLY A 48 -16.43 -0.48 -11.05
CA GLY A 48 -16.05 0.65 -10.20
C GLY A 48 -14.69 0.53 -9.53
N PHE A 49 -14.28 1.61 -8.85
CA PHE A 49 -13.00 1.71 -8.15
C PHE A 49 -13.16 1.66 -6.64
N PHE A 50 -12.15 1.12 -5.96
CA PHE A 50 -12.09 0.94 -4.52
C PHE A 50 -10.70 1.29 -4.00
N HIS A 51 -10.60 1.85 -2.78
CA HIS A 51 -9.34 1.82 -2.05
C HIS A 51 -8.96 0.38 -1.71
N LEU A 52 -7.66 0.10 -1.52
CA LEU A 52 -7.18 -1.25 -1.17
C LEU A 52 -7.93 -1.83 0.04
N GLN A 53 -7.98 -1.06 1.13
CA GLN A 53 -8.68 -1.47 2.34
C GLN A 53 -10.20 -1.61 2.14
N CYS A 54 -10.80 -0.68 1.40
CA CYS A 54 -12.23 -0.73 1.11
C CYS A 54 -12.61 -1.94 0.26
N ALA A 55 -11.73 -2.40 -0.64
CA ALA A 55 -11.97 -3.59 -1.45
C ALA A 55 -11.93 -4.87 -0.61
N ALA A 56 -10.98 -4.98 0.33
CA ALA A 56 -10.93 -6.09 1.27
C ALA A 56 -12.18 -6.16 2.18
N GLN A 57 -12.66 -4.99 2.62
CA GLN A 57 -13.89 -4.86 3.41
C GLN A 57 -15.18 -5.06 2.61
N ALA A 58 -15.16 -4.83 1.28
CA ALA A 58 -16.36 -4.86 0.44
C ALA A 58 -17.01 -6.25 0.33
N GLY A 59 -16.39 -7.30 0.90
CA GLY A 59 -16.87 -8.68 0.98
C GLY A 59 -18.26 -8.90 1.59
N ARG A 60 -18.99 -7.85 2.01
CA ARG A 60 -20.39 -7.96 2.44
C ARG A 60 -21.39 -7.04 1.73
N SER A 61 -20.96 -6.02 0.99
CA SER A 61 -21.89 -5.26 0.13
C SER A 61 -21.20 -4.50 -1.00
N TRP A 62 -20.93 -5.24 -2.08
CA TRP A 62 -21.03 -4.72 -3.44
C TRP A 62 -21.55 -5.81 -4.43
N LYS A 63 -22.67 -6.39 -4.00
CA LYS A 63 -23.74 -7.05 -4.77
C LYS A 63 -23.59 -8.43 -5.42
N THR A 64 -22.43 -9.12 -5.37
CA THR A 64 -22.27 -10.62 -5.30
C THR A 64 -20.86 -11.00 -5.75
N LEU A 65 -19.84 -10.52 -5.05
CA LEU A 65 -18.46 -10.56 -5.55
C LEU A 65 -17.53 -11.20 -4.54
N LYS A 66 -16.63 -12.01 -5.09
CA LYS A 66 -15.66 -12.80 -4.34
C LYS A 66 -14.75 -11.88 -3.53
N GLN A 67 -14.37 -12.36 -2.35
CA GLN A 67 -13.27 -11.81 -1.57
C GLN A 67 -12.05 -11.55 -2.45
N VAL A 68 -11.29 -10.50 -2.15
CA VAL A 68 -10.04 -10.23 -2.87
C VAL A 68 -9.08 -11.38 -2.58
N VAL A 69 -8.78 -12.19 -3.60
CA VAL A 69 -7.75 -13.23 -3.54
C VAL A 69 -6.52 -12.66 -4.23
N LEU A 70 -5.44 -12.39 -3.48
CA LEU A 70 -4.26 -11.69 -4.00
C LEU A 70 -3.69 -12.34 -5.27
N ALA A 71 -3.69 -13.67 -5.34
CA ALA A 71 -3.22 -14.42 -6.50
C ALA A 71 -4.07 -14.23 -7.77
N GLU A 72 -5.33 -13.82 -7.64
CA GLU A 72 -6.26 -13.59 -8.76
C GLU A 72 -6.34 -12.11 -9.16
N VAL A 73 -5.70 -11.20 -8.41
CA VAL A 73 -5.68 -9.78 -8.74
C VAL A 73 -4.76 -9.54 -9.93
N ARG A 74 -5.33 -9.12 -11.06
CA ARG A 74 -4.56 -8.80 -12.26
C ARG A 74 -3.76 -7.52 -12.06
N HIS A 75 -2.61 -7.45 -12.70
CA HIS A 75 -1.69 -6.31 -12.66
C HIS A 75 -1.15 -5.98 -11.26
N LEU A 76 -1.38 -6.87 -10.28
CA LEU A 76 -0.84 -6.68 -8.95
C LEU A 76 0.68 -6.65 -9.01
N ASP A 77 1.33 -7.39 -9.92
CA ASP A 77 2.79 -7.36 -10.22
C ASP A 77 3.36 -5.94 -10.36
N ASN A 78 2.59 -4.98 -10.88
CA ASN A 78 3.01 -3.58 -11.04
C ASN A 78 2.94 -2.73 -9.76
N SER A 79 2.38 -3.26 -8.66
CA SER A 79 2.31 -2.55 -7.38
C SER A 79 3.67 -2.52 -6.68
N LYS A 80 3.88 -1.46 -5.89
CA LYS A 80 5.03 -1.37 -4.99
C LYS A 80 4.90 -2.39 -3.86
N SER A 81 6.01 -2.79 -3.25
CA SER A 81 6.04 -3.73 -2.13
C SER A 81 5.18 -3.26 -0.95
N GLU A 82 5.19 -1.96 -0.66
CA GLU A 82 4.42 -1.37 0.42
C GLU A 82 2.91 -1.54 0.18
N ASP A 83 2.46 -1.24 -1.04
CA ASP A 83 1.05 -1.34 -1.43
C ASP A 83 0.55 -2.79 -1.45
N ARG A 84 1.43 -3.74 -1.81
CA ARG A 84 1.14 -5.18 -1.67
C ARG A 84 0.93 -5.57 -0.24
N ASN A 85 1.84 -5.18 0.66
CA ASN A 85 1.76 -5.52 2.07
C ASN A 85 0.49 -4.93 2.71
N ILE A 86 0.11 -3.71 2.31
CA ILE A 86 -1.14 -3.09 2.73
C ILE A 86 -2.35 -3.93 2.29
N LEU A 87 -2.39 -4.36 1.02
CA LEU A 87 -3.49 -5.16 0.51
C LEU A 87 -3.55 -6.54 1.18
N GLU A 88 -2.40 -7.18 1.37
CA GLU A 88 -2.28 -8.45 2.06
C GLU A 88 -2.81 -8.36 3.49
N LEU A 89 -2.35 -7.36 4.24
CA LEU A 89 -2.82 -7.10 5.60
C LEU A 89 -4.32 -6.79 5.63
N ALA A 90 -4.81 -6.00 4.68
CA ALA A 90 -6.22 -5.65 4.59
C ALA A 90 -7.11 -6.87 4.32
N VAL A 91 -6.63 -7.85 3.54
CA VAL A 91 -7.36 -9.10 3.25
C VAL A 91 -7.31 -10.08 4.41
N GLN A 92 -6.20 -10.13 5.16
CA GLN A 92 -6.03 -11.00 6.32
C GLN A 92 -6.79 -10.50 7.56
N SER A 93 -6.82 -9.19 7.77
CA SER A 93 -7.69 -8.59 8.79
C SER A 93 -9.14 -8.70 8.31
N ASP A 94 -10.07 -9.09 9.18
CA ASP A 94 -11.51 -9.17 8.87
C ASP A 94 -12.17 -7.78 8.60
N GLY A 95 -11.42 -6.84 8.01
CA GLY A 95 -11.85 -5.49 7.68
C GLY A 95 -11.83 -4.50 8.84
N GLY A 96 -11.32 -4.89 10.03
CA GLY A 96 -11.48 -4.12 11.27
C GLY A 96 -10.40 -3.09 11.60
N ALA A 97 -9.19 -3.17 11.03
CA ALA A 97 -8.11 -2.23 11.39
C ALA A 97 -7.93 -1.19 10.29
N ALA A 98 -8.22 0.08 10.59
CA ALA A 98 -7.78 1.23 9.81
C ALA A 98 -6.24 1.24 9.80
N VAL A 99 -5.63 0.63 8.79
CA VAL A 99 -4.20 0.82 8.55
C VAL A 99 -4.06 2.25 8.07
N THR A 100 -3.62 3.12 8.97
CA THR A 100 -3.38 4.53 8.65
C THR A 100 -2.24 4.57 7.65
N LEU A 101 -2.58 4.68 6.36
CA LEU A 101 -1.61 4.94 5.32
C LEU A 101 -0.90 6.25 5.65
N PRO A 102 0.43 6.36 5.44
CA PRO A 102 1.10 7.66 5.47
C PRO A 102 0.58 8.50 4.30
N ILE A 103 -0.50 9.25 4.56
CA ILE A 103 -1.12 10.17 3.62
C ILE A 103 -0.30 11.47 3.56
N ALA A 104 0.60 11.55 2.59
CA ALA A 104 1.07 12.83 2.08
C ALA A 104 -0.10 13.53 1.35
N GLY A 105 -0.91 14.27 2.10
CA GLY A 105 -2.03 15.07 1.58
C GLY A 105 -3.35 14.81 2.28
N THR A 106 -3.46 15.27 3.53
CA THR A 106 -4.70 15.24 4.31
C THR A 106 -5.70 16.29 3.80
N SER A 107 -6.97 15.89 3.64
CA SER A 107 -8.11 16.73 3.99
C SER A 107 -9.00 15.91 4.91
N VAL A 108 -8.87 16.20 6.20
CA VAL A 108 -9.66 15.69 7.32
C VAL A 108 -11.13 16.08 7.14
N VAL A 109 -12.03 15.11 7.28
CA VAL A 109 -13.41 15.39 7.68
C VAL A 109 -13.53 15.17 9.18
N HIS A 110 -14.09 16.17 9.85
CA HIS A 110 -14.41 16.16 11.27
C HIS A 110 -15.46 15.08 11.56
N ALA A 111 -15.19 14.22 12.55
CA ALA A 111 -16.21 13.67 13.41
C ALA A 111 -15.60 13.33 14.78
N LYS A 112 -16.41 13.62 15.80
CA LYS A 112 -16.10 13.91 17.20
C LYS A 112 -15.62 12.66 17.98
N THR A 113 -14.69 12.92 18.89
CA THR A 113 -14.03 12.02 19.85
C THR A 113 -14.98 11.39 20.87
N GLU A 114 -14.79 10.11 21.16
CA GLU A 114 -14.96 9.51 22.50
C GLU A 114 -13.79 8.54 22.75
N ALA A 115 -13.21 8.64 23.94
CA ALA A 115 -11.88 8.16 24.32
C ALA A 115 -11.87 6.70 24.79
N VAL A 116 -10.87 5.91 24.38
CA VAL A 116 -10.35 4.75 25.14
C VAL A 116 -8.86 4.53 24.82
N ASP A 117 -8.04 4.61 25.87
CA ASP A 117 -6.65 4.18 26.13
C ASP A 117 -5.56 4.15 25.02
N ASP A 118 -4.47 4.87 25.31
CA ASP A 118 -3.23 5.10 24.59
C ASP A 118 -2.26 3.90 24.63
N PRO A 119 -1.79 3.38 23.48
CA PRO A 119 -0.59 2.53 23.45
C PRO A 119 0.53 3.22 22.66
N THR A 120 0.98 4.40 23.09
CA THR A 120 2.21 5.02 22.59
C THR A 120 3.23 5.16 23.70
N LYS A 121 3.90 4.04 24.01
CA LYS A 121 5.21 4.09 24.67
C LYS A 121 6.11 2.95 24.22
N VAL A 122 6.69 3.08 23.03
CA VAL A 122 8.00 2.47 22.74
C VAL A 122 8.99 3.63 22.66
N GLU A 123 9.59 3.96 23.80
CA GLU A 123 10.71 4.90 23.85
C GLU A 123 11.92 4.22 23.22
N VAL A 124 12.18 4.51 21.93
CA VAL A 124 13.48 4.19 21.32
C VAL A 124 14.53 5.06 22.03
N PRO A 125 15.52 4.47 22.73
CA PRO A 125 16.50 5.24 23.49
C PRO A 125 17.28 6.16 22.56
N ALA A 126 17.56 7.40 22.99
CA ALA A 126 18.32 8.38 22.21
C ALA A 126 19.69 7.86 21.72
N ALA A 127 20.27 6.88 22.43
CA ALA A 127 21.48 6.17 22.02
C ALA A 127 21.32 5.40 20.71
N VAL A 128 20.14 4.83 20.43
CA VAL A 128 19.83 4.10 19.20
C VAL A 128 19.74 5.08 18.01
N LEU A 129 19.13 6.25 18.22
CA LEU A 129 19.05 7.30 17.20
C LEU A 129 20.44 7.89 16.88
N ALA A 130 21.29 8.09 17.89
CA ALA A 130 22.66 8.54 17.70
C ALA A 130 23.55 7.49 17.00
N ALA A 131 23.33 6.20 17.30
CA ALA A 131 24.02 5.10 16.65
C ALA A 131 23.63 4.97 15.16
N LEU A 132 22.35 5.13 14.84
CA LEU A 132 21.86 5.13 13.45
C LEU A 132 22.46 6.28 12.64
N ALA A 133 22.44 7.51 13.16
CA ALA A 133 23.00 8.68 12.47
C ALA A 133 24.52 8.55 12.20
N SER A 134 25.26 7.96 13.14
CA SER A 134 26.71 7.74 12.98
C SER A 134 27.02 6.70 11.92
N LYS A 135 26.16 5.67 11.78
CA LYS A 135 26.29 4.64 10.76
C LYS A 135 25.90 5.14 9.38
N GLU A 136 24.92 6.03 9.27
CA GLU A 136 24.54 6.69 8.01
C GLU A 136 25.69 7.53 7.44
N ALA A 137 26.41 8.27 8.30
CA ALA A 137 27.60 9.01 7.90
C ALA A 137 28.73 8.10 7.42
N GLU A 138 28.92 6.94 8.07
CA GLU A 138 29.91 5.93 7.67
C GLU A 138 29.58 5.31 6.29
N LEU A 139 28.30 5.03 6.01
CA LEU A 139 27.85 4.48 4.73
C LEU A 139 27.85 5.52 3.60
N ALA A 140 27.62 6.79 3.90
CA ALA A 140 27.67 7.87 2.90
C ALA A 140 29.06 8.01 2.25
N GLY A 141 30.11 7.73 3.03
CA GLY A 141 31.52 7.77 2.61
C GLY A 141 32.00 6.55 1.81
N LYS A 142 31.26 5.43 1.82
CA LYS A 142 31.65 4.21 1.09
C LYS A 142 31.38 4.32 -0.41
N LYS A 143 32.23 3.68 -1.20
CA LYS A 143 32.07 3.63 -2.66
C LYS A 143 30.90 2.72 -3.01
N ASN A 144 30.28 2.94 -4.17
CA ASN A 144 29.09 2.21 -4.61
C ASN A 144 29.31 0.68 -4.62
N ASP A 145 30.52 0.24 -4.95
CA ASP A 145 30.88 -1.19 -4.99
C ASP A 145 31.00 -1.83 -3.59
N GLU A 146 31.39 -1.06 -2.57
CA GLU A 146 31.43 -1.53 -1.17
C GLU A 146 30.02 -1.64 -0.58
N LEU A 147 29.15 -0.66 -0.86
CA LEU A 147 27.73 -0.69 -0.49
C LEU A 147 27.04 -1.92 -1.08
N LYS A 148 27.34 -2.22 -2.34
CA LYS A 148 26.90 -3.43 -3.03
C LYS A 148 27.43 -4.69 -2.35
N ALA A 149 28.72 -4.78 -2.05
CA ALA A 149 29.28 -5.95 -1.38
C ALA A 149 28.61 -6.23 -0.02
N MET A 150 28.34 -5.18 0.77
CA MET A 150 27.65 -5.31 2.06
C MET A 150 26.20 -5.78 1.92
N LEU A 151 25.44 -5.24 0.96
CA LEU A 151 24.07 -5.67 0.66
C LEU A 151 24.02 -7.13 0.20
N LYS A 152 25.00 -7.56 -0.62
CA LYS A 152 25.11 -8.94 -1.10
C LYS A 152 25.39 -9.93 0.04
N SER A 153 26.20 -9.54 1.02
CA SER A 153 26.50 -10.38 2.19
C SER A 153 25.32 -10.56 3.15
N ASN A 154 24.26 -9.76 3.00
CA ASN A 154 23.04 -9.82 3.80
C ASN A 154 21.82 -10.28 2.98
N ASP A 155 22.05 -10.94 1.84
CA ASP A 155 21.01 -11.39 0.91
C ASP A 155 20.01 -10.29 0.47
N GLN A 156 20.44 -9.02 0.49
CA GLN A 156 19.61 -7.85 0.15
C GLN A 156 19.75 -7.44 -1.32
N SER A 157 18.66 -6.88 -1.86
CA SER A 157 18.60 -6.46 -3.28
C SER A 157 19.55 -5.30 -3.60
N MET A 158 20.30 -5.49 -4.69
CA MET A 158 21.40 -4.63 -5.16
C MET A 158 20.94 -3.54 -6.14
N SER A 159 19.63 -3.45 -6.39
CA SER A 159 19.05 -2.62 -7.43
C SER A 159 18.61 -1.24 -6.89
N GLY A 160 19.14 -0.16 -7.47
CA GLY A 160 18.77 1.21 -7.11
C GLY A 160 19.89 2.25 -7.27
N ASN A 161 19.51 3.53 -7.18
CA ASN A 161 20.46 4.66 -7.08
C ASN A 161 21.13 4.68 -5.68
N LYS A 162 22.25 5.39 -5.49
CA LYS A 162 23.04 5.40 -4.24
C LYS A 162 22.18 5.62 -2.97
N ALA A 163 21.20 6.51 -3.03
CA ALA A 163 20.27 6.75 -1.93
C ALA A 163 19.46 5.50 -1.51
N ARG A 164 19.05 4.67 -2.48
CA ARG A 164 18.30 3.42 -2.26
C ARG A 164 19.18 2.30 -1.71
N LEU A 165 20.47 2.29 -2.05
CA LEU A 165 21.44 1.32 -1.49
C LEU A 165 21.79 1.62 -0.03
N VAL A 166 21.81 2.89 0.37
CA VAL A 166 22.03 3.28 1.78
C VAL A 166 20.85 2.86 2.67
N GLN A 167 19.61 2.96 2.17
CA GLN A 167 18.42 2.52 2.92
C GLN A 167 18.31 0.99 3.04
N ASN A 168 18.70 0.26 2.00
CA ASN A 168 18.60 -1.20 2.01
C ASN A 168 19.63 -1.88 2.95
N GLY A 169 20.71 -1.21 3.36
CA GLY A 169 21.78 -1.80 4.17
C GLY A 169 21.49 -1.91 5.67
N TYR A 170 20.25 -1.63 6.10
CA TYR A 170 19.81 -1.60 7.49
C TYR A 170 18.71 -2.60 7.84
N GLY A 171 18.40 -3.54 6.95
CA GLY A 171 17.52 -4.67 7.27
C GLY A 171 18.28 -5.85 7.86
#